data_AF-A0A9W6JEQ7-F1
#
_entry.id   AF-A0A9W6JEQ7-F1
#
_cell.length_a   1.000
_cell.length_b   1.000
_cell.length_c   1.000
_cell.angle_alpha   90.00
_cell.angle_beta   90.00
_cell.angle_gamma   90.00
#
_symmetry.space_group_name_H-M   'P 1'
#
loop_
_entity.id
_entity.type
_entity.pdbx_description
1 polymer ?
#
loop_
_entity_poly.entity_id
_entity_poly.type
_entity_poly.pdbx_seq_one_letter_code
_entity_poly.pdbx_strand_id
1 'polypeptide(L)'
;MTFHRHHRRIRAARSEEPEDIIAGRVAALRPFLGSPGADRGAALQRLLRAERRAARSGIGYDAARHAALRRLLAEVEARAPAGKPNNEKGRHTW
;
A
#
# COMPACT_ATOMS: atom_id res chain seq x y z
N MET A 1 -14.80 -47.73 -8.39
CA MET A 1 -13.45 -47.12 -8.21
C MET A 1 -13.63 -45.62 -8.01
N THR A 2 -13.50 -45.14 -6.78
CA THR A 2 -13.79 -43.75 -6.38
C THR A 2 -12.50 -42.91 -6.38
N PHE A 3 -12.40 -41.99 -7.33
CA PHE A 3 -11.30 -41.03 -7.43
C PHE A 3 -11.37 -40.04 -6.27
N HIS A 4 -10.53 -40.23 -5.26
CA HIS A 4 -10.36 -39.28 -4.16
C HIS A 4 -9.55 -38.09 -4.69
N ARG A 5 -10.27 -37.04 -5.10
CA ARG A 5 -9.69 -35.76 -5.51
C ARG A 5 -9.11 -35.08 -4.27
N HIS A 6 -7.84 -35.31 -3.99
CA HIS A 6 -7.10 -34.55 -2.99
C HIS A 6 -7.04 -33.09 -3.45
N HIS A 7 -8.01 -32.30 -2.99
CA HIS A 7 -7.91 -30.85 -3.00
C HIS A 7 -6.74 -30.47 -2.11
N ARG A 8 -5.55 -30.40 -2.71
CA ARG A 8 -4.36 -29.78 -2.13
C ARG A 8 -4.75 -28.32 -1.89
N ARG A 9 -5.28 -28.02 -0.71
CA ARG A 9 -5.51 -26.66 -0.24
C ARG A 9 -4.13 -26.00 -0.27
N ILE A 10 -3.89 -25.18 -1.28
CA ILE A 10 -2.72 -24.30 -1.35
C ILE A 10 -2.88 -23.36 -0.15
N ARG A 11 -2.32 -23.75 1.00
CA ARG A 11 -2.05 -22.80 2.07
C ARG A 11 -1.00 -21.88 1.48
N ALA A 12 -1.42 -20.67 1.12
CA ALA A 12 -0.47 -19.59 0.87
C ALA A 12 0.46 -19.55 2.08
N ALA A 13 1.73 -19.87 1.88
CA ALA A 13 2.76 -19.61 2.86
C ALA A 13 2.69 -18.09 3.11
N ARG A 14 2.03 -17.68 4.19
CA ARG A 14 2.20 -16.34 4.73
C ARG A 14 3.63 -16.35 5.22
N SER A 15 4.58 -15.96 4.36
CA SER A 15 5.96 -15.79 4.82
C SER A 15 5.94 -14.81 5.98
N GLU A 16 6.81 -15.00 6.94
CA GLU A 16 7.06 -14.02 8.01
C GLU A 16 7.91 -12.84 7.49
N GLU A 17 8.34 -12.90 6.22
CA GLU A 17 9.18 -11.93 5.51
C GLU A 17 8.48 -10.79 4.71
N PRO A 18 7.15 -10.57 4.70
CA PRO A 18 6.56 -9.53 3.87
C PRO A 18 7.02 -8.15 4.33
N GLU A 19 7.28 -7.96 5.64
CA GLU A 19 7.75 -6.67 6.15
C GLU A 19 9.18 -6.34 5.73
N ASP A 20 10.08 -7.33 5.66
CA ASP A 20 11.46 -7.10 5.19
C ASP A 20 11.50 -6.79 3.69
N ILE A 21 10.67 -7.48 2.91
CA ILE A 21 10.51 -7.19 1.48
C ILE A 21 9.94 -5.77 1.30
N ILE A 22 8.92 -5.41 2.08
CA ILE A 22 8.34 -4.06 2.05
C ILE A 22 9.37 -3.02 2.47
N ALA A 23 10.14 -3.26 3.53
CA ALA A 23 11.19 -2.35 4.01
C ALA A 23 12.28 -2.15 2.95
N GLY A 24 12.73 -3.23 2.30
CA GLY A 24 13.67 -3.17 1.18
C GLY A 24 13.11 -2.37 0.01
N ARG A 25 11.83 -2.55 -0.34
CA ARG A 25 11.15 -1.76 -1.38
C ARG A 25 11.02 -0.29 -1.01
N VAL A 26 10.70 0.00 0.25
CA VAL A 26 10.65 1.39 0.78
C VAL A 26 12.02 2.05 0.64
N ALA A 27 13.08 1.37 1.06
CA ALA A 27 14.45 1.86 0.96
C ALA A 27 14.86 2.12 -0.50
N ALA A 28 14.51 1.21 -1.42
CA ALA A 28 14.79 1.36 -2.84
C ALA A 28 14.00 2.50 -3.50
N LEU A 29 12.79 2.81 -3.02
CA LEU A 29 11.96 3.89 -3.58
C LEU A 29 12.36 5.28 -3.09
N ARG A 30 12.92 5.39 -1.87
CA ARG A 30 13.27 6.69 -1.25
C ARG A 30 14.11 7.62 -2.14
N PRO A 31 15.18 7.16 -2.84
CA PRO A 31 15.99 8.01 -3.70
C PRO A 31 15.22 8.62 -4.88
N PHE A 32 14.21 7.92 -5.40
CA PHE A 32 13.44 8.34 -6.58
C PHE A 32 12.30 9.31 -6.25
N LEU A 33 12.00 9.50 -4.96
CA LEU A 33 10.87 10.29 -4.51
C LEU A 33 11.18 11.80 -4.33
N GLY A 34 12.40 12.23 -4.69
CA GLY A 34 12.79 13.64 -4.68
C GLY A 34 12.78 14.30 -3.29
N SER A 35 12.88 15.63 -3.27
CA SER A 35 12.92 16.43 -2.03
C SER A 35 11.68 16.22 -1.14
N PRO A 36 11.83 16.24 0.20
CA PRO A 36 10.72 16.09 1.12
C PRO A 36 9.78 17.31 1.01
N GLY A 37 8.55 17.10 0.51
CA GLY A 37 7.56 18.16 0.36
C GLY A 37 6.23 17.68 -0.22
N ALA A 38 5.33 18.63 -0.50
CA ALA A 38 3.99 18.39 -1.06
C ALA A 38 4.03 17.59 -2.38
N ASP A 39 5.05 17.81 -3.20
CA ASP A 39 5.26 17.11 -4.47
C ASP A 39 5.48 15.60 -4.31
N ARG A 40 6.12 15.21 -3.20
CA ARG A 40 6.37 13.80 -2.85
C ARG A 40 5.07 13.06 -2.58
N GLY A 41 4.13 13.68 -1.85
CA GLY A 41 2.81 13.11 -1.59
C GLY A 41 2.01 12.93 -2.89
N ALA A 42 2.00 13.95 -3.76
CA ALA A 42 1.33 13.88 -5.05
C ALA A 42 1.92 12.81 -5.99
N ALA A 43 3.25 12.61 -5.96
CA ALA A 43 3.93 11.55 -6.72
C ALA A 43 3.54 10.15 -6.19
N LEU A 44 3.58 9.94 -4.87
CA LEU A 44 3.18 8.68 -4.24
C LEU A 44 1.73 8.31 -4.53
N GLN A 45 0.82 9.28 -4.48
CA GLN A 45 -0.59 9.05 -4.86
C GLN A 45 -0.76 8.65 -6.32
N ARG A 46 0.02 9.25 -7.24
CA ARG A 46 0.02 8.88 -8.66
C ARG A 46 0.49 7.44 -8.86
N LEU A 47 1.57 7.03 -8.21
CA LEU A 47 2.08 5.67 -8.25
C LEU A 47 1.08 4.66 -7.67
N LEU A 48 0.45 4.96 -6.53
CA LEU A 48 -0.60 4.10 -5.97
C LEU A 48 -1.81 3.94 -6.90
N ARG A 49 -2.21 5.00 -7.61
CA ARG A 49 -3.28 4.89 -8.61
C ARG A 49 -2.88 3.98 -9.77
N ALA A 50 -1.63 4.02 -10.21
CA ALA A 50 -1.11 3.11 -11.23
C ALA A 50 -1.14 1.66 -10.74
N GLU A 51 -0.67 1.39 -9.51
CA GLU A 51 -0.76 0.04 -8.91
C GLU A 51 -2.19 -0.47 -8.81
N ARG A 52 -3.14 0.39 -8.43
CA ARG A 52 -4.56 -0.01 -8.37
C ARG A 52 -5.14 -0.33 -9.73
N ARG A 53 -4.68 0.34 -10.80
CA ARG A 53 -5.07 -0.02 -12.17
C ARG A 53 -4.47 -1.36 -12.59
N ALA A 54 -3.19 -1.58 -12.29
CA ALA A 54 -2.50 -2.86 -12.52
C ALA A 54 -3.19 -4.03 -11.79
N ALA A 55 -3.62 -3.81 -10.54
CA ALA A 55 -4.38 -4.80 -9.78
C ALA A 55 -5.73 -5.13 -10.43
N ARG A 56 -6.40 -4.14 -11.03
CA ARG A 56 -7.68 -4.32 -11.72
C ARG A 56 -7.54 -5.03 -13.06
N SER A 57 -6.45 -4.79 -13.79
CA SER A 57 -6.17 -5.49 -15.06
C SER A 57 -5.53 -6.87 -14.85
N GLY A 58 -5.06 -7.17 -13.63
CA GLY A 58 -4.35 -8.41 -13.30
C GLY A 58 -2.93 -8.47 -13.86
N ILE A 59 -2.41 -7.38 -14.44
CA ILE A 59 -1.11 -7.33 -15.10
C ILE A 59 -0.21 -6.33 -14.38
N GLY A 60 1.00 -6.78 -14.00
CA GLY A 60 2.06 -5.91 -13.48
C GLY A 60 1.83 -5.38 -12.06
N TYR A 61 0.83 -5.91 -11.34
CA TYR A 61 0.58 -5.59 -9.93
C TYR A 61 1.61 -6.28 -9.03
N ASP A 62 2.23 -5.50 -8.17
CA ASP A 62 3.14 -5.99 -7.13
C ASP A 62 2.60 -5.56 -5.76
N ALA A 63 2.16 -6.54 -4.96
CA ALA A 63 1.59 -6.30 -3.64
C ALA A 63 2.61 -5.70 -2.66
N ALA A 64 3.89 -6.08 -2.74
CA ALA A 64 4.93 -5.54 -1.91
C ALA A 64 5.27 -4.10 -2.30
N ARG A 65 5.30 -3.80 -3.61
CA ARG A 65 5.44 -2.43 -4.12
C ARG A 65 4.28 -1.55 -3.69
N HIS A 66 3.04 -2.05 -3.77
CA HIS A 66 1.86 -1.34 -3.29
C HIS A 66 1.95 -1.02 -1.80
N ALA A 67 2.31 -2.00 -0.96
CA ALA A 67 2.45 -1.81 0.47
C ALA A 67 3.57 -0.81 0.82
N ALA A 68 4.71 -0.87 0.13
CA ALA A 68 5.80 0.09 0.28
C ALA A 68 5.37 1.53 -0.05
N LEU A 69 4.64 1.73 -1.16
CA LEU A 69 4.11 3.04 -1.53
C LEU A 69 3.11 3.58 -0.49
N ARG A 70 2.26 2.71 0.08
CA ARG A 70 1.34 3.11 1.16
C ARG A 70 2.07 3.55 2.42
N ARG A 71 3.12 2.83 2.80
CA ARG A 71 3.94 3.16 3.98
C ARG A 71 4.64 4.50 3.80
N LEU A 72 5.21 4.74 2.62
CA LEU A 72 5.83 6.03 2.27
C LEU A 72 4.83 7.19 2.28
N LEU A 73 3.61 6.97 1.81
CA LEU A 73 2.57 8.01 1.85
C LEU A 73 2.19 8.35 3.29
N ALA A 74 2.04 7.35 4.15
CA ALA A 74 1.77 7.56 5.57
C ALA A 74 2.92 8.32 6.27
N GLU A 75 4.18 8.03 5.94
CA GLU A 75 5.35 8.79 6.44
C GLU A 75 5.29 10.28 6.04
N VAL A 76 4.85 10.58 4.81
CA VAL A 76 4.70 11.96 4.31
C VAL A 76 3.53 12.67 4.99
N GLU A 77 2.39 12.00 5.11
CA GLU A 77 1.18 12.53 5.76
C GLU A 77 1.41 12.79 7.26
N ALA A 78 2.14 11.91 7.97
CA ALA A 78 2.49 12.09 9.37
C ALA A 78 3.48 13.25 9.61
N ARG A 79 4.25 13.64 8.59
CA ARG A 79 5.26 14.69 8.66
C ARG A 79 4.75 16.06 8.22
N ALA A 80 3.60 16.11 7.55
CA ALA A 80 2.88 17.37 7.36
C ALA A 80 2.35 17.83 8.73
N PRO A 81 2.48 19.12 9.11
CA PRO A 81 1.80 19.61 10.30
C PRO A 81 0.31 19.33 10.12
N ALA A 82 -0.28 18.61 11.07
CA ALA A 82 -1.65 18.12 11.05
C ALA A 82 -2.66 19.27 10.83
N GLY A 83 -2.89 19.62 9.58
CA GLY A 83 -3.91 20.55 9.16
C GLY A 83 -5.25 19.84 9.13
N LYS A 84 -5.89 19.80 10.31
CA LYS A 84 -7.31 19.51 10.59
C LYS A 84 -7.64 18.06 10.98
N PRO A 85 -8.04 17.81 12.25
CA PRO A 85 -8.80 16.61 12.57
C PRO A 85 -10.16 16.64 11.85
N ASN A 86 -10.56 15.43 11.48
CA ASN A 86 -11.83 15.06 10.88
C ASN A 86 -13.04 15.84 11.42
N ASN A 87 -13.82 16.34 10.46
CA ASN A 87 -15.24 16.62 10.51
C ASN A 87 -16.00 15.83 11.59
N GLU A 88 -16.11 16.39 12.79
CA GLU A 88 -17.10 16.00 13.78
C GLU A 88 -18.46 16.43 13.25
N LYS A 89 -19.07 15.56 12.43
CA LYS A 89 -20.50 15.64 12.13
C LYS A 89 -21.24 15.39 13.43
N GLY A 90 -21.45 16.48 14.19
CA GLY A 90 -22.38 16.54 15.28
C GLY A 90 -23.71 15.99 14.83
N ARG A 91 -24.06 14.82 15.36
CA ARG A 91 -25.41 14.30 15.39
C ARG A 91 -26.25 15.31 16.17
N HIS A 92 -26.95 16.20 15.47
CA HIS A 92 -28.13 16.84 16.02
C HIS A 92 -29.30 15.86 15.88
N THR A 93 -29.42 14.98 16.87
CA THR A 93 -30.73 14.48 17.30
C THR A 93 -31.15 15.36 18.45
N TRP A 94 -32.15 16.21 18.23
CA TRP A 94 -33.37 16.43 19.03
C TRP A 94 -34.15 17.56 18.34
#